data_AF-A0A5C1B9Z4-F1
#
_entry.id   AF-A0A5C1B9Z4-F1
#
_cell.length_a   1.000
_cell.length_b   1.000
_cell.length_c   1.000
_cell.angle_alpha   90.00
_cell.angle_beta   90.00
_cell.angle_gamma   90.00
#
_symmetry.space_group_name_H-M   'P 1'
#
loop_
_entity.id
_entity.type
_entity.pdbx_description
1 polymer ?
#
loop_
_entity_poly.entity_id
_entity_poly.type
_entity_poly.pdbx_seq_one_letter_code
_entity_poly.pdbx_strand_id
1 'polypeptide(L)'
;MDLSTIFGEPLLETSTGASLFMLSWEVNPVFPGSDTLSEFENGLTLEQEMRGLKRDLARLEKGRQPLVKDLAAAPLLKDWGFLDAGEVLPRIVGNLIGASKVGSGFTEGAQTATLQILAIDNDLGWARDRRGYYRLEHDQAGEA
;
A
#
# COMPACT_ATOMS: atom_id res chain seq x y z
N MET A 1 -0.95 10.96 14.51
CA MET A 1 -1.71 9.69 14.61
C MET A 1 -0.72 8.60 14.95
N ASP A 2 -1.05 7.68 15.85
CA ASP A 2 -0.15 6.59 16.25
C ASP A 2 -0.48 5.32 15.46
N LEU A 3 0.40 4.91 14.55
CA LEU A 3 0.20 3.74 13.71
C LEU A 3 0.15 2.43 14.50
N SER A 4 0.82 2.34 15.65
CA SER A 4 0.83 1.13 16.47
C SER A 4 -0.56 0.78 17.02
N THR A 5 -1.40 1.80 17.22
CA THR A 5 -2.79 1.62 17.68
C THR A 5 -3.72 1.09 16.60
N ILE A 6 -3.33 1.23 15.32
CA ILE A 6 -4.14 0.87 14.15
C ILE A 6 -3.65 -0.45 13.55
N PHE A 7 -2.34 -0.60 13.42
CA PHE A 7 -1.70 -1.74 12.77
C PHE A 7 -1.07 -2.75 13.74
N GLY A 8 -0.97 -2.41 15.02
CA GLY A 8 -0.10 -3.10 15.95
C GLY A 8 1.38 -2.75 15.74
N GLU A 9 2.26 -3.48 16.44
CA GLU A 9 3.70 -3.28 16.35
C GLU A 9 4.22 -3.69 14.96
N PRO A 10 4.99 -2.82 14.27
CA PRO A 10 5.61 -3.19 13.00
C PRO A 10 6.69 -4.25 13.20
N LEU A 11 6.91 -5.08 12.19
CA LEU A 11 8.04 -6.02 12.16
C LEU A 11 9.38 -5.29 12.04
N LEU A 12 9.36 -4.13 11.37
CA LEU A 12 10.52 -3.26 11.21
C LEU A 12 10.08 -1.81 11.02
N GLU A 13 10.66 -0.91 11.81
CA GLU A 13 10.71 0.52 11.50
C GLU A 13 12.02 0.83 10.77
N THR A 14 11.91 1.46 9.60
CA THR A 14 13.06 1.82 8.79
C THR A 14 13.63 3.17 9.21
N SER A 15 14.93 3.37 9.03
CA SER A 15 15.60 4.66 9.30
C SER A 15 15.06 5.83 8.47
N THR A 16 14.31 5.54 7.40
CA THR A 16 13.64 6.53 6.56
C THR A 16 12.21 6.85 6.98
N GLY A 17 11.76 6.34 8.12
CA GLY A 17 10.43 6.65 8.66
C GLY A 17 9.30 5.85 8.02
N ALA A 18 9.53 4.59 7.66
CA ALA A 18 8.46 3.70 7.20
C ALA A 18 8.32 2.48 8.12
N SER A 19 7.08 2.12 8.42
CA SER A 19 6.69 0.93 9.19
C SER A 19 6.37 -0.22 8.25
N LEU A 20 6.99 -1.39 8.46
CA LEU A 20 6.79 -2.60 7.67
C LEU A 20 6.08 -3.66 8.51
N PHE A 21 4.99 -4.19 7.96
CA PHE A 21 4.18 -5.27 8.56
C PHE A 21 4.36 -6.60 7.83
N MET A 22 5.18 -6.60 6.78
CA MET A 22 5.69 -7.79 6.09
C MET A 22 7.14 -7.53 5.66
N LEU A 23 7.98 -8.54 5.80
CA LEU A 23 9.36 -8.53 5.34
C LEU A 23 9.48 -9.22 3.98
N SER A 24 10.46 -8.81 3.19
CA SER A 24 10.71 -9.29 1.82
C SER A 24 10.98 -10.80 1.74
N TRP A 25 11.52 -11.40 2.80
CA TRP A 25 11.74 -12.85 2.86
C TRP A 25 10.45 -13.64 3.11
N GLU A 26 9.41 -13.01 3.64
CA GLU A 26 8.08 -13.62 3.86
C GLU A 26 7.24 -13.67 2.58
N VAL A 27 7.58 -12.84 1.58
CA VAL A 27 6.90 -12.83 0.28
C VAL A 27 7.18 -14.13 -0.47
N ASN A 28 6.15 -14.97 -0.58
CA ASN A 28 6.19 -16.27 -1.24
C ASN A 28 5.12 -16.39 -2.35
N PRO A 29 5.52 -16.40 -3.65
CA PRO A 29 4.59 -16.50 -4.77
C PRO A 29 4.02 -17.91 -5.00
N VAL A 30 4.48 -18.91 -4.24
CA VAL A 30 4.09 -20.33 -4.40
C VAL A 30 3.20 -20.80 -3.24
N PHE A 31 2.70 -19.87 -2.41
CA PHE A 31 1.80 -20.23 -1.32
C PHE A 31 0.46 -20.73 -1.89
N PRO A 32 -0.09 -21.87 -1.44
CA PRO A 32 -1.38 -22.36 -1.93
C PRO A 32 -2.49 -21.31 -1.77
N GLY A 33 -3.28 -21.06 -2.82
CA GLY A 33 -4.36 -20.06 -2.82
C GLY A 33 -3.93 -18.63 -3.17
N SER A 34 -2.70 -18.45 -3.67
CA SER A 34 -2.21 -17.16 -4.13
C SER A 34 -2.70 -16.83 -5.56
N ASP A 35 -2.97 -17.84 -6.36
CA ASP A 35 -3.52 -17.80 -7.72
C ASP A 35 -4.98 -17.28 -7.80
N THR A 36 -5.81 -17.58 -6.80
CA THR A 36 -7.17 -17.02 -6.67
C THR A 36 -7.19 -15.55 -6.23
N LEU A 37 -6.03 -14.97 -5.92
CA LEU A 37 -5.91 -13.62 -5.39
C LEU A 37 -5.51 -12.59 -6.44
N SER A 38 -5.25 -12.94 -7.71
CA SER A 38 -4.83 -11.98 -8.73
C SER A 38 -5.86 -11.87 -9.86
N GLU A 39 -6.98 -11.21 -9.54
CA GLU A 39 -8.09 -10.93 -10.48
C GLU A 39 -8.44 -9.43 -10.49
N PHE A 40 -7.45 -8.54 -10.42
CA PHE A 40 -7.71 -7.10 -10.21
C PHE A 40 -7.74 -6.24 -11.48
N GLU A 41 -7.75 -6.88 -12.65
CA GLU A 41 -7.73 -6.19 -13.95
C GLU A 41 -6.62 -5.10 -14.07
N ASN A 42 -5.54 -5.26 -13.29
CA ASN A 42 -4.37 -4.38 -13.31
C ASN A 42 -3.34 -4.82 -14.36
N GLY A 43 -3.64 -5.89 -15.10
CA GLY A 43 -2.77 -6.47 -16.14
C GLY A 43 -1.53 -7.19 -15.61
N LEU A 44 -1.41 -7.37 -14.29
CA LEU A 44 -0.30 -8.09 -13.66
C LEU A 44 -0.70 -9.52 -13.32
N THR A 45 0.23 -10.45 -13.47
CA THR A 45 0.09 -11.78 -12.86
C THR A 45 0.45 -11.69 -11.38
N LEU A 46 -0.08 -12.62 -10.59
CA LEU A 46 0.31 -12.79 -9.19
C LEU A 46 1.84 -12.81 -9.01
N GLU A 47 2.54 -13.57 -9.85
CA GLU A 47 4.00 -13.69 -9.78
C GLU A 47 4.68 -12.32 -9.94
N GLN A 48 4.17 -11.48 -10.84
CA GLN A 48 4.66 -10.11 -11.03
C GLN A 48 4.35 -9.23 -9.82
N GLU A 49 3.16 -9.32 -9.24
CA GLU A 49 2.79 -8.60 -8.02
C GLU A 49 3.72 -8.96 -6.85
N MET A 50 3.90 -10.26 -6.60
CA MET A 50 4.76 -10.76 -5.52
C MET A 50 6.24 -10.40 -5.74
N ARG A 51 6.73 -10.49 -6.97
CA ARG A 51 8.10 -10.06 -7.32
C ARG A 51 8.28 -8.56 -7.09
N GLY A 52 7.29 -7.76 -7.46
CA GLY A 52 7.26 -6.31 -7.22
C GLY A 52 7.29 -6.00 -5.73
N LEU A 53 6.36 -6.56 -4.97
CA LEU A 53 6.27 -6.41 -3.52
C LEU A 53 7.59 -6.78 -2.83
N LYS A 54 8.14 -7.96 -3.14
CA LYS A 54 9.41 -8.43 -2.56
C LYS A 54 10.55 -7.45 -2.81
N ARG A 55 10.66 -6.94 -4.04
CA ARG A 55 11.68 -5.96 -4.40
C ARG A 55 11.51 -4.65 -3.64
N ASP A 56 10.28 -4.18 -3.50
CA ASP A 56 9.97 -2.91 -2.86
C ASP A 56 10.23 -2.99 -1.35
N LEU A 57 9.79 -4.06 -0.68
CA LEU A 57 10.09 -4.33 0.74
C LEU A 57 11.60 -4.45 0.99
N ALA A 58 12.33 -5.20 0.16
CA ALA A 58 13.78 -5.37 0.31
C ALA A 58 14.57 -4.04 0.15
N ARG A 59 13.98 -3.05 -0.52
CA ARG A 59 14.55 -1.70 -0.61
C ARG A 59 14.24 -0.91 0.66
N LEU A 60 12.99 -0.95 1.12
CA LEU A 60 12.55 -0.28 2.35
C LEU A 60 13.34 -0.78 3.57
N GLU A 61 13.53 -2.09 3.70
CA GLU A 61 14.35 -2.71 4.76
C GLU A 61 15.79 -2.18 4.80
N LYS A 62 16.32 -1.73 3.66
CA LYS A 62 17.65 -1.11 3.55
C LYS A 62 17.63 0.41 3.79
N GLY A 63 16.54 0.95 4.34
CA GLY A 63 16.34 2.38 4.56
C GLY A 63 16.26 3.18 3.27
N ARG A 64 15.67 2.63 2.20
CA ARG A 64 15.44 3.37 0.95
C ARG A 64 13.96 3.66 0.79
N GLN A 65 13.61 4.94 0.63
CA GLN A 65 12.26 5.36 0.27
C GLN A 65 11.83 4.83 -1.12
N PRO A 66 10.52 4.81 -1.41
CA PRO A 66 10.00 4.60 -2.76
C PRO A 66 10.66 5.56 -3.75
N LEU A 67 10.86 5.15 -5.00
CA LEU A 67 11.37 6.09 -6.00
C LEU A 67 10.28 7.11 -6.34
N VAL A 68 10.70 8.34 -6.65
CA VAL A 68 9.80 9.40 -7.14
C VAL A 68 8.94 8.91 -8.32
N LYS A 69 9.52 8.14 -9.25
CA LYS A 69 8.79 7.57 -10.39
C LYS A 69 7.75 6.53 -9.98
N ASP A 70 8.00 5.77 -8.91
CA ASP A 70 7.08 4.74 -8.42
C ASP A 70 5.85 5.42 -7.78
N LEU A 71 6.07 6.49 -7.01
CA LEU A 71 4.99 7.32 -6.45
C LEU A 71 4.24 8.13 -7.52
N ALA A 72 4.92 8.65 -8.54
CA ALA A 72 4.27 9.35 -9.65
C ALA A 72 3.35 8.42 -10.46
N ALA A 73 3.73 7.14 -10.58
CA ALA A 73 2.92 6.10 -11.20
C ALA A 73 1.78 5.60 -10.30
N ALA A 74 1.83 5.86 -8.99
CA ALA A 74 0.79 5.44 -8.04
C ALA A 74 -0.49 6.30 -8.13
N PRO A 75 -1.67 5.71 -7.86
CA PRO A 75 -2.90 6.46 -7.61
C PRO A 75 -2.75 7.35 -6.36
N LEU A 76 -3.63 8.34 -6.23
CA LEU A 76 -3.79 9.13 -5.00
C LEU A 76 -5.12 8.76 -4.34
N LEU A 77 -5.10 8.59 -3.02
CA LEU A 77 -6.32 8.49 -2.21
C LEU A 77 -6.54 9.84 -1.52
N LYS A 78 -7.68 10.45 -1.78
CA LYS A 78 -8.18 11.66 -1.09
C LYS A 78 -9.21 11.29 -0.04
N ASP A 79 -9.44 12.18 0.92
CA ASP A 79 -10.45 12.00 1.98
C ASP A 79 -10.39 10.59 2.60
N TRP A 80 -9.17 10.13 2.87
CA TRP A 80 -8.91 8.73 3.16
C TRP A 80 -8.90 8.46 4.67
N GLY A 81 -9.10 7.20 5.03
CA GLY A 81 -9.03 6.71 6.40
C GLY A 81 -8.73 5.22 6.45
N PHE A 82 -8.53 4.69 7.66
CA PHE A 82 -8.32 3.26 7.86
C PHE A 82 -9.65 2.53 7.97
N LEU A 83 -9.74 1.39 7.28
CA LEU A 83 -10.82 0.43 7.39
C LEU A 83 -10.31 -0.80 8.14
N ASP A 84 -10.76 -0.94 9.39
CA ASP A 84 -10.68 -2.20 10.13
C ASP A 84 -11.85 -3.09 9.70
N ALA A 85 -11.56 -4.09 8.89
CA ALA A 85 -12.53 -5.07 8.41
C ALA A 85 -12.54 -6.36 9.27
N GLY A 86 -11.93 -6.34 10.47
CA GLY A 86 -11.70 -7.54 11.29
C GLY A 86 -10.60 -8.45 10.73
N GLU A 87 -9.72 -7.88 9.88
CA GLU A 87 -8.57 -8.57 9.29
C GLU A 87 -7.30 -8.32 10.12
N VAL A 88 -6.27 -9.15 9.92
CA VAL A 88 -5.00 -9.02 10.67
C VAL A 88 -4.32 -7.67 10.45
N LEU A 89 -4.39 -7.15 9.22
CA LEU A 89 -3.88 -5.83 8.88
C LEU A 89 -5.00 -4.99 8.26
N PRO A 90 -5.15 -3.72 8.64
CA PRO A 90 -6.19 -2.88 8.11
C PRO A 90 -5.92 -2.47 6.66
N ARG A 91 -6.98 -1.98 6.03
CA ARG A 91 -6.97 -1.42 4.68
C ARG A 91 -7.10 0.10 4.79
N ILE A 92 -6.84 0.81 3.69
CA ILE A 92 -7.15 2.23 3.55
C ILE A 92 -8.36 2.35 2.63
N VAL A 93 -9.33 3.16 3.01
CA VAL A 93 -10.45 3.59 2.16
C VAL A 93 -10.26 5.04 1.81
N GLY A 94 -10.54 5.43 0.56
CA GLY A 94 -10.51 6.83 0.15
C GLY A 94 -11.04 7.04 -1.27
N ASN A 95 -11.20 8.31 -1.64
CA ASN A 95 -11.60 8.73 -2.97
C ASN A 95 -10.43 8.58 -3.94
N LEU A 96 -10.59 7.74 -4.96
CA LEU A 96 -9.52 7.35 -5.86
C LEU A 96 -9.28 8.39 -6.96
N ILE A 97 -8.05 8.88 -7.06
CA ILE A 97 -7.58 9.72 -8.18
C ILE A 97 -6.50 8.96 -8.97
N GLY A 98 -6.69 8.86 -10.28
CA GLY A 98 -5.86 8.06 -11.17
C GLY A 98 -6.27 6.59 -11.19
N ALA A 99 -7.56 6.30 -11.33
CA ALA A 99 -8.12 4.95 -11.34
C ALA A 99 -7.47 4.02 -12.38
N SER A 100 -7.09 4.56 -13.55
CA SER A 100 -6.37 3.81 -14.59
C SER A 100 -5.01 3.27 -14.16
N LYS A 101 -4.43 3.81 -13.08
CA LYS A 101 -3.17 3.32 -12.49
C LYS A 101 -3.38 2.09 -11.60
N VAL A 102 -4.63 1.82 -11.21
CA VAL A 102 -4.99 0.66 -10.38
C VAL A 102 -5.46 -0.49 -11.27
N GLY A 103 -6.37 -0.24 -12.21
CA GLY A 103 -6.91 -1.25 -13.13
C GLY A 103 -8.21 -0.77 -13.80
N SER A 104 -8.67 -1.48 -14.82
CA SER A 104 -9.87 -1.09 -15.59
C SER A 104 -11.18 -1.17 -14.79
N GLY A 105 -11.22 -1.99 -13.73
CA GLY A 105 -12.38 -2.13 -12.85
C GLY A 105 -12.58 -0.96 -11.87
N PHE A 106 -11.68 0.02 -11.85
CA PHE A 106 -11.76 1.16 -10.94
C PHE A 106 -12.33 2.39 -11.64
N THR A 107 -13.15 3.16 -10.91
CA THR A 107 -13.76 4.40 -11.41
C THR A 107 -13.11 5.61 -10.76
N GLU A 108 -12.78 6.63 -11.55
CA GLU A 108 -12.21 7.89 -11.06
C GLU A 108 -13.17 8.57 -10.09
N GLY A 109 -12.65 9.04 -8.95
CA GLY A 109 -13.41 9.70 -7.88
C GLY A 109 -14.25 8.75 -7.03
N ALA A 110 -14.33 7.46 -7.34
CA ALA A 110 -15.06 6.50 -6.52
C ALA A 110 -14.30 6.21 -5.21
N GLN A 111 -15.07 5.99 -4.14
CA GLN A 111 -14.50 5.49 -2.90
C GLN A 111 -14.06 4.03 -3.11
N THR A 112 -12.79 3.75 -2.83
CA THR A 112 -12.20 2.41 -2.98
C THR A 112 -11.49 2.00 -1.70
N ALA A 113 -11.43 0.70 -1.45
CA ALA A 113 -10.54 0.12 -0.44
C ALA A 113 -9.23 -0.36 -1.09
N THR A 114 -8.11 -0.21 -0.38
CA THR A 114 -6.87 -0.91 -0.68
C THR A 114 -7.01 -2.40 -0.35
N LEU A 115 -5.98 -3.19 -0.63
CA LEU A 115 -5.78 -4.44 0.10
C LEU A 115 -5.10 -4.13 1.44
N GLN A 116 -4.83 -5.18 2.22
CA GLN A 116 -4.09 -5.06 3.47
C GLN A 116 -2.78 -4.31 3.24
N ILE A 117 -2.52 -3.29 4.06
CA ILE A 117 -1.30 -2.49 3.95
C ILE A 117 -0.14 -3.25 4.58
N LEU A 118 0.92 -3.43 3.80
CA LEU A 118 2.10 -4.22 4.17
C LEU A 118 3.29 -3.33 4.54
N ALA A 119 3.29 -2.08 4.07
CA ALA A 119 4.20 -1.04 4.51
C ALA A 119 3.53 0.33 4.39
N ILE A 120 3.85 1.24 5.31
CA ILE A 120 3.32 2.61 5.31
C ILE A 120 4.38 3.61 5.76
N ASP A 121 4.33 4.79 5.17
CA ASP A 121 5.10 5.96 5.58
C ASP A 121 4.59 6.49 6.92
N ASN A 122 5.47 6.75 7.88
CA ASN A 122 5.08 7.24 9.20
C ASN A 122 4.53 8.68 9.14
N ASP A 123 4.94 9.46 8.14
CA ASP A 123 4.36 10.78 7.85
C ASP A 123 3.04 10.69 7.07
N LEU A 124 2.61 9.47 6.70
CA LEU A 124 1.38 9.20 5.97
C LEU A 124 1.36 9.79 4.55
N GLY A 125 2.51 9.86 3.86
CA GLY A 125 2.57 10.29 2.46
C GLY A 125 2.32 9.19 1.44
N TRP A 126 2.55 7.93 1.81
CA TRP A 126 2.29 6.77 0.97
C TRP A 126 2.02 5.51 1.78
N ALA A 127 1.32 4.56 1.15
CA ALA A 127 1.13 3.20 1.64
C ALA A 127 1.42 2.20 0.53
N ARG A 128 1.73 0.95 0.89
CA ARG A 128 2.02 -0.14 -0.05
C ARG A 128 1.22 -1.36 0.38
N ASP A 129 0.25 -1.74 -0.45
CA ASP A 129 -0.37 -3.07 -0.36
C ASP A 129 0.41 -4.04 -1.27
N ARG A 130 -0.13 -5.20 -1.64
CA ARG A 130 0.56 -6.09 -2.60
C ARG A 130 0.47 -5.66 -4.07
N ARG A 131 -0.51 -4.86 -4.47
CA ARG A 131 -0.70 -4.38 -5.86
C ARG A 131 0.26 -3.26 -6.21
N GLY A 132 0.42 -2.29 -5.32
CA GLY A 132 1.28 -1.16 -5.59
C GLY A 132 1.33 -0.15 -4.45
N TYR A 133 2.09 0.91 -4.71
CA TYR A 133 2.04 2.09 -3.87
C TYR A 133 0.73 2.84 -4.09
N TYR A 134 0.26 3.49 -3.03
CA TYR A 134 -0.77 4.51 -3.04
C TYR A 134 -0.13 5.78 -2.46
N ARG A 135 -0.34 6.91 -3.12
CA ARG A 135 -0.09 8.21 -2.49
C ARG A 135 -1.29 8.51 -1.61
N LEU A 136 -1.01 9.02 -0.43
CA LEU A 136 -2.03 9.46 0.51
C LEU A 136 -2.04 10.99 0.47
N GLU A 137 -3.21 11.58 0.27
CA GLU A 137 -3.33 13.03 0.36
C GLU A 137 -3.00 13.45 1.79
N HIS A 138 -2.01 14.33 1.94
CA HIS A 138 -1.89 15.07 3.17
C HIS A 138 -2.98 16.12 3.14
N ASP A 139 -3.87 16.09 4.14
CA ASP A 139 -4.63 17.29 4.45
C ASP A 139 -3.59 18.40 4.70
N GLN A 140 -3.57 19.43 3.84
CA GLN A 140 -3.17 20.73 4.32
C GLN A 140 -4.23 21.12 5.34
N ALA A 141 -4.06 20.67 6.58
CA ALA A 141 -4.88 21.13 7.68
C ALA A 141 -4.83 22.66 7.64
N GLY A 142 -6.00 23.27 7.41
CA GLY A 142 -6.12 24.70 7.22
C GLY A 142 -5.49 25.47 8.37
N GLU A 143 -4.58 26.37 8.02
CA GLU A 143 -4.47 27.62 8.76
C GLU A 143 -5.78 28.38 8.52
N ALA A 144 -6.66 28.40 9.52
CA ALA A 144 -7.77 29.34 9.64
C ALA A 144 -7.98 29.67 11.12
#